data_AF-S6TW63-F1
#
_entry.id   AF-S6TW63-F1
#
_cell.length_a   1.000
_cell.length_b   1.000
_cell.length_c   1.000
_cell.angle_alpha   90.00
_cell.angle_beta   90.00
_cell.angle_gamma   90.00
#
_symmetry.space_group_name_H-M   'P 1'
#
loop_
_entity.id
_entity.type
_entity.pdbx_description
1 polymer ?
#
loop_
_entity_poly.entity_id
_entity_poly.type
_entity_poly.pdbx_seq_one_letter_code
_entity_poly.pdbx_strand_id
1 'polypeptide(L)'
;MEFKQSLAQRIIIAFALMSALVAGSFAIGIISTVHLVEEKLISAGLGGDLNRLMLMDSVSDWSHRPKPDQLFYFSNGPGDFDLPKDLRHLEPGFHEVFRGPLSYHAMIEVVDGRHYALLQDQSDFEERERVLFAVVLVGFVLALALAVFLGWVLARRVMAPVVRLA
;
A
#
# COMPACT_ATOMS: atom_id res chain seq x y z
N MET A 1 18.37 -33.58 -34.01
CA MET A 1 17.78 -33.73 -32.66
C MET A 1 17.17 -32.42 -32.10
N GLU A 2 17.06 -31.35 -32.88
CA GLU A 2 16.70 -30.00 -32.37
C GLU A 2 15.19 -29.74 -32.20
N PHE A 3 14.32 -30.40 -32.97
CA PHE A 3 12.87 -30.12 -32.94
C PHE A 3 12.19 -30.45 -31.60
N LYS A 4 12.64 -31.51 -30.90
CA LYS A 4 12.10 -31.96 -29.61
C LYS A 4 12.40 -30.98 -28.47
N GLN A 5 13.57 -30.35 -28.48
CA GLN A 5 13.90 -29.29 -27.52
C GLN A 5 13.10 -28.01 -27.78
N SER A 6 12.82 -27.68 -29.05
CA SER A 6 12.08 -26.44 -29.38
C SER A 6 10.62 -26.45 -28.92
N LEU A 7 9.92 -27.60 -28.98
CA LEU A 7 8.52 -27.68 -28.56
C LEU A 7 8.38 -27.63 -27.03
N ALA A 8 9.25 -28.34 -26.31
CA ALA A 8 9.30 -28.31 -24.86
C ALA A 8 9.53 -26.89 -24.33
N GLN A 9 10.47 -26.16 -24.95
CA GLN A 9 10.79 -24.80 -24.58
C GLN A 9 9.62 -23.84 -24.84
N ARG A 10 8.89 -23.99 -25.94
CA ARG A 10 7.68 -23.20 -26.24
C ARG A 10 6.58 -23.42 -25.22
N ILE A 11 6.35 -24.66 -24.78
CA ILE A 11 5.33 -24.97 -23.75
C ILE A 11 5.71 -24.32 -22.42
N ILE A 12 6.98 -24.43 -21.99
CA ILE A 12 7.46 -23.81 -20.76
C ILE A 12 7.33 -22.29 -20.83
N ILE A 13 7.74 -21.67 -21.94
CA ILE A 13 7.62 -20.22 -22.15
C ILE A 13 6.15 -19.79 -22.13
N ALA A 14 5.26 -20.52 -22.80
CA ALA A 14 3.83 -20.20 -22.82
C ALA A 14 3.22 -20.26 -21.42
N PHE A 15 3.51 -21.31 -20.64
CA PHE A 15 3.05 -21.42 -19.26
C PHE A 15 3.61 -20.29 -18.38
N ALA A 16 4.91 -20.02 -18.48
CA ALA A 16 5.55 -18.95 -17.71
C ALA A 16 4.95 -17.58 -18.05
N LEU A 17 4.74 -17.28 -19.34
CA LEU A 17 4.15 -16.01 -19.78
C LEU A 17 2.69 -15.86 -19.34
N MET A 18 1.87 -16.91 -19.48
CA MET A 18 0.48 -16.86 -19.01
C MET A 18 0.40 -16.67 -17.50
N SER A 19 1.22 -17.40 -16.73
CA SER A 19 1.26 -17.24 -15.28
C SER A 19 1.81 -15.88 -14.85
N ALA A 20 2.82 -15.36 -15.54
CA ALA A 20 3.32 -14.01 -15.30
C ALA A 20 2.25 -12.96 -15.55
N LEU A 21 1.49 -13.09 -16.64
CA LEU A 21 0.41 -12.16 -16.98
C LEU A 21 -0.70 -12.19 -15.93
N VAL A 22 -1.17 -13.38 -15.55
CA VAL A 22 -2.25 -13.53 -14.57
C VAL A 22 -1.81 -13.13 -13.17
N ALA A 23 -0.71 -13.70 -12.66
CA ALA A 23 -0.24 -13.39 -11.32
C ALA A 23 0.23 -11.93 -11.21
N GLY A 24 0.82 -11.39 -12.28
CA GLY A 24 1.25 -9.99 -12.36
C GLY A 24 0.06 -9.03 -12.36
N SER A 25 -1.01 -9.32 -13.11
CA SER A 25 -2.20 -8.47 -13.10
C SER A 25 -2.90 -8.47 -11.75
N PHE A 26 -2.98 -9.61 -11.07
CA PHE A 26 -3.48 -9.69 -9.69
C PHE A 26 -2.60 -8.91 -8.72
N ALA A 27 -1.27 -9.05 -8.80
CA ALA A 27 -0.34 -8.30 -7.95
C ALA A 27 -0.50 -6.79 -8.12
N ILE A 28 -0.55 -6.30 -9.37
CA ILE A 28 -0.81 -4.89 -9.67
C ILE A 28 -2.16 -4.47 -9.10
N GLY A 29 -3.22 -5.25 -9.31
CA GLY A 29 -4.56 -4.95 -8.81
C GLY A 29 -4.62 -4.82 -7.28
N ILE A 30 -3.95 -5.71 -6.55
CA ILE A 30 -3.86 -5.64 -5.09
C ILE A 30 -3.13 -4.37 -4.65
N ILE A 31 -1.94 -4.12 -5.21
CA ILE A 31 -1.11 -2.96 -4.84
C ILE A 31 -1.87 -1.65 -5.12
N SER A 32 -2.48 -1.53 -6.30
CA SER A 32 -3.26 -0.36 -6.68
C SER A 32 -4.49 -0.17 -5.79
N THR A 33 -5.16 -1.24 -5.38
CA THR A 33 -6.31 -1.13 -4.49
C THR A 33 -5.91 -0.61 -3.11
N VAL A 34 -4.79 -1.08 -2.55
CA VAL A 34 -4.30 -0.61 -1.24
C VAL A 34 -4.03 0.90 -1.27
N HIS A 35 -3.27 1.38 -2.26
CA HIS A 35 -2.96 2.80 -2.40
C HIS A 35 -4.23 3.64 -2.58
N LEU A 36 -5.18 3.17 -3.40
CA LEU A 36 -6.45 3.89 -3.61
C LEU A 36 -7.31 3.95 -2.34
N VAL A 37 -7.31 2.87 -1.56
CA VAL A 37 -8.05 2.80 -0.30
C VAL A 37 -7.44 3.75 0.72
N GLU A 38 -6.12 3.76 0.82
CA GLU A 38 -5.37 4.67 1.69
C GLU A 38 -5.66 6.14 1.32
N GLU A 39 -5.40 6.52 0.08
CA GLU A 39 -5.53 7.91 -0.38
C GLU A 39 -6.98 8.40 -0.27
N LYS A 40 -7.99 7.57 -0.54
CA LYS A 40 -9.39 8.02 -0.55
C LYS A 40 -10.11 7.92 0.78
N LEU A 41 -9.91 6.84 1.53
CA LEU A 41 -10.64 6.66 2.78
C LEU A 41 -9.97 7.40 3.93
N ILE A 42 -8.64 7.40 3.97
CA ILE A 42 -7.93 8.04 5.08
C ILE A 42 -7.95 9.56 4.90
N SER A 43 -7.70 10.09 3.70
CA SER A 43 -7.78 11.55 3.49
C SER A 43 -9.17 12.11 3.76
N ALA A 44 -10.23 11.45 3.26
CA ALA A 44 -11.60 11.90 3.48
C ALA A 44 -12.02 11.77 4.95
N GLY A 45 -11.61 10.69 5.61
CA GLY A 45 -11.87 10.48 7.04
C GLY A 45 -11.17 11.52 7.91
N LEU A 46 -9.88 11.77 7.66
CA LEU A 46 -9.06 12.69 8.42
C LEU A 46 -9.48 14.16 8.19
N GLY A 47 -9.82 14.52 6.95
CA GLY A 47 -10.41 15.82 6.64
C GLY A 47 -11.77 16.03 7.32
N GLY A 48 -12.63 15.01 7.31
CA GLY A 48 -13.90 15.07 8.02
C GLY A 48 -13.75 15.18 9.54
N ASP A 49 -12.77 14.50 10.12
CA ASP A 49 -12.45 14.59 11.54
C ASP A 49 -11.88 15.97 11.92
N LEU A 50 -10.96 16.50 11.12
CA LEU A 50 -10.40 17.85 11.34
C LEU A 50 -11.50 18.92 11.27
N ASN A 51 -12.34 18.87 10.24
CA ASN A 51 -13.46 19.79 10.12
C ASN A 51 -14.43 19.66 11.31
N ARG A 52 -14.71 18.43 11.78
CA ARG A 52 -15.52 18.24 12.99
C ARG A 52 -14.90 18.90 14.22
N LEU A 53 -13.58 18.78 14.42
CA LEU A 53 -12.89 19.43 15.53
C LEU A 53 -12.96 20.95 15.43
N MET A 54 -12.81 21.50 14.23
CA MET A 54 -12.88 22.94 13.97
C MET A 54 -14.30 23.51 14.17
N LEU A 55 -15.33 22.70 13.99
CA LEU A 55 -16.73 23.07 14.21
C LEU A 55 -17.19 22.91 15.67
N MET A 56 -16.35 22.44 16.59
CA MET A 56 -16.72 22.37 18.00
C MET A 56 -16.79 23.77 18.63
N ASP A 57 -17.90 24.06 19.30
CA ASP A 57 -18.21 25.40 19.83
C ASP A 57 -17.32 25.82 21.02
N SER A 58 -16.70 24.87 21.72
CA SER A 58 -15.86 25.17 22.88
C SER A 58 -14.47 24.54 22.78
N VAL A 59 -13.45 25.38 23.00
CA VAL A 59 -12.04 24.96 23.12
C VAL A 59 -11.84 24.03 24.32
N SER A 60 -12.72 24.05 25.34
CA SER A 60 -12.69 23.11 26.46
C SER A 60 -12.90 21.65 26.05
N ASP A 61 -13.55 21.45 24.90
CA ASP A 61 -13.94 20.13 24.43
C ASP A 61 -12.86 19.51 23.52
N TRP A 62 -11.80 20.28 23.24
CA TRP A 62 -10.64 19.80 22.51
C TRP A 62 -9.70 19.01 23.41
N SER A 63 -9.24 17.88 22.89
CA SER A 63 -8.13 17.11 23.44
C SER A 63 -6.97 17.17 22.44
N HIS A 64 -5.73 17.24 22.94
CA HIS A 64 -4.54 17.10 22.09
C HIS A 64 -4.53 15.72 21.40
N ARG A 65 -5.22 14.73 22.00
CA ARG A 65 -5.47 13.41 21.44
C ARG A 65 -6.97 13.21 21.29
N PRO A 66 -7.57 13.66 20.17
CA PRO A 66 -9.02 13.57 19.96
C PRO A 66 -9.50 12.11 19.80
N LYS A 67 -8.62 11.24 19.28
CA LYS A 67 -8.76 9.78 19.26
C LYS A 67 -7.46 9.13 19.76
N PRO A 68 -7.47 7.84 20.17
CA PRO A 68 -6.28 7.17 20.70
C PRO A 68 -5.05 7.22 19.77
N ASP A 69 -5.27 7.30 18.46
CA ASP A 69 -4.29 7.30 17.38
C ASP A 69 -4.10 8.68 16.72
N GLN A 70 -4.75 9.73 17.24
CA GLN A 70 -4.71 11.07 16.62
C GLN A 70 -4.01 12.11 17.50
N LEU A 71 -3.36 13.08 16.86
CA LEU A 71 -2.72 14.24 17.49
C LEU A 71 -3.21 15.51 16.82
N PHE A 72 -3.72 16.46 17.60
CA PHE A 72 -4.24 17.72 17.10
C PHE A 72 -3.36 18.90 17.52
N TYR A 73 -3.05 19.75 16.55
CA TYR A 73 -2.24 20.95 16.71
C TYR A 73 -2.87 22.14 15.99
N PHE A 74 -2.61 23.34 16.48
CA PHE A 74 -2.94 24.58 15.76
C PHE A 74 -1.94 25.68 16.06
N SER A 75 -1.88 26.69 15.18
CA SER A 75 -0.89 27.76 15.30
C SER A 75 -1.11 28.59 16.57
N ASN A 76 -0.06 28.76 17.38
CA ASN A 76 -0.09 29.41 18.69
C ASN A 76 -1.03 28.70 19.68
N GLY A 77 -1.18 27.38 19.54
CA GLY A 77 -1.89 26.56 20.51
C GLY A 77 -1.21 26.58 21.88
N PRO A 78 -1.98 26.53 22.98
CA PRO A 78 -1.39 26.48 24.32
C PRO A 78 -0.78 25.09 24.59
N GLY A 79 0.43 25.06 25.15
CA GLY A 79 1.07 23.81 25.57
C GLY A 79 1.25 22.82 24.42
N ASP A 80 0.75 21.60 24.61
CA ASP A 80 0.91 20.50 23.65
C ASP A 80 0.14 20.68 22.33
N PHE A 81 -0.75 21.67 22.25
CA PHE A 81 -1.47 22.02 21.02
C PHE A 81 -0.65 22.89 20.06
N ASP A 82 0.49 23.46 20.48
CA ASP A 82 1.26 24.33 19.57
C ASP A 82 1.79 23.56 18.36
N LEU A 83 1.73 24.20 17.19
CA LEU A 83 2.12 23.58 15.92
C LEU A 83 3.63 23.28 15.88
N PRO A 84 4.03 22.01 15.82
CA PRO A 84 5.42 21.59 15.74
C PRO A 84 6.12 22.09 14.46
N LYS A 85 7.43 22.33 14.53
CA LYS A 85 8.23 22.92 13.42
C LYS A 85 8.23 22.07 12.14
N ASP A 86 8.15 20.75 12.30
CA ASP A 86 8.06 19.77 11.22
C ASP A 86 6.70 19.82 10.49
N LEU A 87 5.68 20.49 11.03
CA LEU A 87 4.38 20.65 10.36
C LEU A 87 4.17 22.04 9.76
N ARG A 88 4.92 23.05 10.24
CA ARG A 88 4.73 24.47 9.84
C ARG A 88 4.96 24.76 8.35
N HIS A 89 5.73 23.91 7.67
CA HIS A 89 6.07 24.08 6.26
C HIS A 89 5.13 23.34 5.31
N LEU A 90 4.18 22.57 5.85
CA LEU A 90 3.22 21.82 5.05
C LEU A 90 2.14 22.76 4.54
N GLU A 91 1.81 22.60 3.26
CA GLU A 91 0.71 23.31 2.62
C GLU A 91 -0.64 22.73 3.09
N PRO A 92 -1.77 23.43 2.86
CA PRO A 92 -3.08 22.86 3.14
C PRO A 92 -3.34 21.61 2.29
N GLY A 93 -3.80 20.54 2.92
CA GLY A 93 -4.08 19.26 2.26
C GLY A 93 -3.62 18.05 3.07
N PHE A 94 -3.63 16.90 2.41
CA PHE A 94 -3.21 15.62 2.96
C PHE A 94 -1.72 15.40 2.72
N HIS A 95 -1.00 14.99 3.77
CA HIS A 95 0.44 14.77 3.76
C HIS A 95 0.84 13.53 4.55
N GLU A 96 1.90 12.87 4.12
CA GLU A 96 2.60 11.86 4.93
C GLU A 96 3.77 12.50 5.67
N VAL A 97 3.87 12.24 6.97
CA VAL A 97 4.88 12.79 7.87
C VAL A 97 5.56 11.68 8.64
N PHE A 98 6.87 11.56 8.46
CA PHE A 98 7.67 10.56 9.15
C PHE A 98 8.38 11.16 10.37
N ARG A 99 8.15 10.57 11.54
CA ARG A 99 8.77 10.97 12.82
C ARG A 99 9.56 9.81 13.39
N GLY A 100 10.81 9.69 12.96
CA GLY A 100 11.67 8.56 13.33
C GLY A 100 11.09 7.24 12.79
N PRO A 101 10.76 6.25 13.65
CA PRO A 101 10.15 5.00 13.22
C PRO A 101 8.64 5.09 12.95
N LEU A 102 8.00 6.21 13.33
CA LEU A 102 6.55 6.38 13.24
C LEU A 102 6.16 7.05 11.93
N SER A 103 5.08 6.55 11.31
CA SER A 103 4.45 7.14 10.12
C SER A 103 3.13 7.79 10.52
N TYR A 104 2.94 9.04 10.10
CA TYR A 104 1.71 9.78 10.34
C TYR A 104 1.10 10.26 9.03
N HIS A 105 -0.20 10.10 8.88
CA HIS A 105 -0.96 10.91 7.94
C HIS A 105 -1.37 12.21 8.61
N ALA A 106 -1.12 13.33 7.94
CA ALA A 106 -1.44 14.66 8.40
C ALA A 106 -2.46 15.30 7.47
N MET A 107 -3.54 15.84 8.03
CA MET A 107 -4.41 16.77 7.34
C MET A 107 -4.13 18.18 7.85
N ILE A 108 -3.80 19.08 6.94
CA ILE A 108 -3.50 20.48 7.23
C ILE A 108 -4.60 21.35 6.64
N GLU A 109 -5.17 22.23 7.45
CA GLU A 109 -6.14 23.22 7.00
C GLU A 109 -5.75 24.61 7.50
N VAL A 110 -5.98 25.63 6.68
CA VAL A 110 -5.66 27.02 7.03
C VAL A 110 -6.93 27.84 6.98
N VAL A 111 -7.34 28.35 8.13
CA VAL A 111 -8.51 29.23 8.28
C VAL A 111 -8.08 30.54 8.92
N ASP A 112 -8.40 31.65 8.27
CA ASP A 112 -8.01 33.01 8.70
C ASP A 112 -6.50 33.16 9.00
N GLY A 113 -5.66 32.47 8.23
CA GLY A 113 -4.20 32.47 8.40
C GLY A 113 -3.68 31.63 9.57
N ARG A 114 -4.56 30.90 10.28
CA ARG A 114 -4.19 29.94 11.32
C ARG A 114 -4.13 28.53 10.72
N HIS A 115 -2.99 27.87 10.87
CA HIS A 115 -2.83 26.46 10.48
C HIS A 115 -3.38 25.56 11.59
N TYR A 116 -4.18 24.58 11.18
CA TYR A 116 -4.66 23.46 11.99
C TYR A 116 -4.10 22.18 11.38
N ALA A 117 -3.60 21.29 12.22
CA ALA A 117 -3.03 20.03 11.81
C ALA A 117 -3.62 18.90 12.64
N LEU A 118 -4.17 17.90 11.96
CA LEU A 118 -4.60 16.66 12.57
C LEU A 118 -3.72 15.54 12.02
N LEU A 119 -2.97 14.89 12.90
CA LEU A 119 -2.12 13.75 12.60
C LEU A 119 -2.81 12.47 13.05
N GLN A 120 -2.66 11.40 12.28
CA GLN A 120 -3.10 10.05 12.62
C GLN A 120 -1.93 9.08 12.48
N ASP A 121 -1.65 8.31 13.54
CA ASP A 121 -0.61 7.29 13.53
C ASP A 121 -1.00 6.12 12.60
N GLN A 122 -0.14 5.82 11.65
CA GLN A 122 -0.32 4.76 10.64
C GLN A 122 0.82 3.73 10.67
N SER A 123 1.64 3.74 11.71
CA SER A 123 2.81 2.86 11.80
C SER A 123 2.44 1.37 11.72
N ASP A 124 1.35 0.98 12.37
CA ASP A 124 0.82 -0.38 12.32
C ASP A 124 0.26 -0.75 10.93
N PHE A 125 -0.32 0.24 10.22
CA PHE A 125 -0.87 0.03 8.88
C PHE A 125 0.28 -0.21 7.88
N GLU A 126 1.32 0.62 7.94
CA GLU A 126 2.56 0.50 7.18
C GLU A 126 3.25 -0.86 7.36
N GLU A 127 3.32 -1.36 8.60
CA GLU A 127 3.85 -2.70 8.85
C GLU A 127 3.03 -3.79 8.16
N ARG A 128 1.71 -3.70 8.24
CA ARG A 128 0.80 -4.67 7.61
C ARG A 128 0.86 -4.58 6.09
N GLU A 129 0.98 -3.39 5.53
CA GLU A 129 1.17 -3.17 4.09
C GLU A 129 2.46 -3.81 3.60
N ARG A 130 3.58 -3.61 4.32
CA ARG A 130 4.85 -4.27 4.00
C ARG A 130 4.73 -5.79 3.99
N VAL A 131 4.03 -6.36 4.98
CA VAL A 131 3.76 -7.81 5.02
C VAL A 131 2.90 -8.25 3.84
N LEU A 132 1.85 -7.50 3.50
CA LEU A 132 0.99 -7.79 2.35
C LEU A 132 1.81 -7.79 1.05
N PHE A 133 2.65 -6.78 0.82
CA PHE A 133 3.51 -6.71 -0.37
C PHE A 133 4.51 -7.85 -0.42
N ALA A 134 5.10 -8.22 0.71
CA ALA A 134 5.99 -9.38 0.79
C ALA A 134 5.24 -10.68 0.41
N VAL A 135 4.03 -10.89 0.93
CA VAL A 135 3.21 -12.06 0.60
C VAL A 135 2.84 -12.09 -0.88
N VAL A 136 2.43 -10.96 -1.45
CA VAL A 136 2.11 -10.84 -2.89
C VAL A 136 3.33 -11.17 -3.75
N LEU A 137 4.50 -10.62 -3.41
CA LEU A 137 5.74 -10.86 -4.13
C LEU A 137 6.16 -12.33 -4.07
N VAL A 138 6.17 -12.92 -2.87
CA VAL A 138 6.50 -14.35 -2.70
C VAL A 138 5.50 -15.23 -3.45
N GLY A 139 4.21 -14.93 -3.35
CA GLY A 139 3.16 -15.65 -4.08
C GLY A 139 3.36 -15.58 -5.60
N PHE A 140 3.71 -14.41 -6.13
CA PHE A 140 4.03 -14.21 -7.55
C PHE A 140 5.22 -15.06 -7.99
N VAL A 141 6.33 -15.04 -7.24
CA VAL A 141 7.53 -15.83 -7.54
C VAL A 141 7.23 -17.33 -7.49
N LEU A 142 6.48 -17.79 -6.48
CA LEU A 142 6.07 -19.19 -6.36
C LEU A 142 5.16 -19.62 -7.53
N ALA A 143 4.24 -18.76 -7.96
CA ALA A 143 3.39 -19.03 -9.12
C ALA A 143 4.21 -19.18 -10.41
N LEU A 144 5.22 -18.32 -10.62
CA LEU A 144 6.14 -18.45 -11.76
C LEU A 144 6.96 -19.73 -11.71
N ALA A 145 7.52 -20.07 -10.54
CA ALA A 145 8.30 -21.29 -10.35
C ALA A 145 7.44 -22.53 -10.63
N LEU A 146 6.21 -22.54 -10.12
CA LEU A 146 5.24 -23.62 -10.37
C LEU A 146 4.86 -23.70 -11.85
N ALA A 147 4.67 -22.57 -12.54
CA ALA A 147 4.35 -22.54 -13.96
C ALA A 147 5.47 -23.14 -14.81
N VAL A 148 6.72 -22.78 -14.53
CA VAL A 148 7.90 -23.34 -15.20
C VAL A 148 8.01 -24.84 -14.91
N PHE A 149 7.84 -25.25 -13.65
CA PHE A 149 7.87 -26.66 -13.26
C PHE A 149 6.80 -27.48 -13.98
N LEU A 150 5.54 -27.00 -13.99
CA LEU A 150 4.44 -27.67 -14.68
C LEU A 150 4.65 -27.70 -16.19
N GLY A 151 5.11 -26.61 -16.80
CA GLY A 151 5.47 -26.56 -18.21
C GLY A 151 6.54 -27.60 -18.55
N TRP A 152 7.52 -27.80 -17.68
CA TRP A 152 8.57 -28.80 -17.85
C TRP A 152 8.09 -30.23 -17.67
N VAL A 153 7.26 -30.51 -16.66
CA VAL A 153 6.64 -31.84 -16.47
C VAL A 153 5.78 -32.19 -17.69
N LEU A 154 4.97 -31.25 -18.18
CA LEU A 154 4.09 -31.48 -19.31
C LEU A 154 4.89 -31.69 -20.59
N ALA A 155 5.93 -30.89 -20.83
CA ALA A 155 6.85 -31.09 -21.95
C ALA A 155 7.49 -32.49 -21.94
N ARG A 156 7.90 -32.99 -20.76
CA ARG A 156 8.44 -34.35 -20.60
C ARG A 156 7.40 -35.42 -20.86
N ARG A 157 6.18 -35.25 -20.35
CA ARG A 157 5.09 -36.24 -20.46
C ARG A 157 4.51 -36.32 -21.86
N VAL A 158 4.38 -35.19 -22.58
CA VAL A 158 3.91 -35.13 -23.97
C VAL A 158 4.95 -35.70 -24.94
N MET A 159 6.25 -35.64 -24.62
CA MET A 159 7.31 -36.27 -25.44
C MET A 159 7.53 -37.76 -25.17
N ALA A 160 6.98 -38.31 -24.08
CA ALA A 160 7.14 -39.71 -23.68
C ALA A 160 6.54 -40.77 -24.65
N PRO A 161 5.44 -40.53 -25.41
CA PRO A 161 4.88 -41.55 -26.29
C PRO A 161 5.32 -41.46 -27.76
N VAL A 162 6.44 -40.78 -28.09
CA VAL A 162 7.03 -40.84 -29.45
C VAL A 162 8.21 -41.84 -29.51
N VAL A 163 8.52 -42.55 -28.42
CA VAL A 163 9.64 -43.51 -28.35
C VAL A 163 9.15 -44.97 -28.37
N ARG A 164 7.83 -45.24 -28.32
CA ARG A 164 7.28 -46.61 -28.36
C ARG A 164 6.77 -47.08 -29.72
N LEU A 165 7.04 -46.34 -30.80
CA LEU A 165 6.60 -46.68 -32.16
C LEU A 165 7.73 -46.67 -33.21
N ALA A 166 9.00 -46.70 -32.78
CA ALA A 166 10.16 -46.90 -33.66
C ALA A 166 10.98 -48.09 -33.16
#